data_AF-A0A850L3A3-F1
#
_entry.id   AF-A0A850L3A3-F1
#
_cell.length_a   1.000
_cell.length_b   1.000
_cell.length_c   1.000
_cell.angle_alpha   90.00
_cell.angle_beta   90.00
_cell.angle_gamma   90.00
#
_symmetry.space_group_name_H-M   'P 1'
#
loop_
_entity.id
_entity.type
_entity.pdbx_description
1 polymer ?
#
loop_
_entity_poly.entity_id
_entity_poly.type
_entity_poly.pdbx_seq_one_letter_code
_entity_poly.pdbx_strand_id
1 'polypeptide(L)'
;MAQQLLPRRGQWYKRSDLNAIFEVVAIDEDEGTIEVQYFNGEIEELDQSSWQLLTLSAAAPPEDWTGAIEADDFDFGETNFDAPTSLDDALNFLDSGDY
;
A
#
# COMPACT_ATOMS: atom_id res chain seq x y z
N MET A 1 0.74 -27.28 5.46
CA MET A 1 -0.39 -26.49 4.95
C MET A 1 0.22 -25.32 4.19
N ALA A 2 0.19 -25.32 2.86
CA ALA A 2 0.60 -24.14 2.10
C ALA A 2 -0.42 -23.05 2.40
N GLN A 3 0.01 -21.98 3.05
CA GLN A 3 -0.84 -20.83 3.31
C GLN A 3 -1.11 -20.22 1.95
N GLN A 4 -2.34 -20.32 1.43
CA GLN A 4 -2.72 -19.65 0.19
C GLN A 4 -2.77 -18.15 0.49
N LEU A 5 -1.62 -17.51 0.36
CA LEU A 5 -1.47 -16.07 0.56
C LEU A 5 -2.09 -15.37 -0.63
N LEU A 6 -3.15 -14.61 -0.37
CA LEU A 6 -3.73 -13.75 -1.38
C LEU A 6 -2.73 -12.60 -1.65
N PRO A 7 -2.43 -12.28 -2.91
CA PRO A 7 -1.65 -11.09 -3.23
C PRO A 7 -2.40 -9.86 -2.72
N ARG A 8 -1.70 -8.96 -2.02
CA ARG A 8 -2.24 -7.68 -1.56
C ARG A 8 -1.27 -6.57 -1.94
N ARG A 9 -1.79 -5.54 -2.61
CA ARG A 9 -1.03 -4.33 -2.92
C ARG A 9 -0.47 -3.69 -1.65
N GLY A 10 0.80 -3.29 -1.65
CA GLY A 10 1.54 -2.73 -0.53
C GLY A 10 2.00 -3.76 0.51
N GLN A 11 1.79 -5.06 0.28
CA GLN A 11 2.21 -6.12 1.19
C GLN A 11 3.52 -6.76 0.72
N TRP A 12 4.38 -7.05 1.70
CA TRP A 12 5.64 -7.74 1.50
C TRP A 12 5.51 -9.26 1.59
N TYR A 13 6.16 -9.95 0.66
CA TYR A 13 6.21 -11.40 0.59
C TYR A 13 7.65 -11.87 0.43
N LYS A 14 7.94 -13.02 1.02
CA LYS A 14 9.21 -13.73 0.90
C LYS A 14 9.05 -14.97 0.03
N ARG A 15 9.86 -15.06 -1.02
CA ARG A 15 10.01 -16.25 -1.87
C ARG A 15 10.98 -17.22 -1.19
N SER A 16 10.52 -18.40 -0.82
CA SER A 16 11.40 -19.44 -0.27
C SER A 16 12.41 -19.97 -1.29
N ASP A 17 12.05 -19.93 -2.58
CA ASP A 17 12.87 -20.44 -3.69
C ASP A 17 14.17 -19.64 -3.89
N LEU A 18 14.06 -18.30 -3.86
CA LEU A 18 15.18 -17.38 -4.04
C LEU A 18 15.70 -16.79 -2.73
N ASN A 19 15.02 -17.07 -1.62
CA ASN A 19 15.19 -16.37 -0.33
C ASN A 19 15.19 -14.83 -0.48
N ALA A 20 14.43 -14.34 -1.47
CA ALA A 20 14.28 -12.93 -1.77
C ALA A 20 12.94 -12.41 -1.22
N ILE A 21 12.90 -11.11 -0.93
CA ILE A 21 11.69 -10.40 -0.53
C ILE A 21 11.29 -9.39 -1.60
N PHE A 22 9.99 -9.22 -1.77
CA PHE A 22 9.41 -8.28 -2.72
C PHE A 22 8.07 -7.74 -2.18
N GLU A 23 7.70 -6.56 -2.64
CA GLU A 23 6.40 -5.93 -2.37
C GLU A 23 5.49 -6.11 -3.57
N VAL A 24 4.21 -6.39 -3.37
CA VAL A 24 3.23 -6.29 -4.46
C VAL A 24 2.85 -4.83 -4.66
N VAL A 25 3.21 -4.24 -5.80
CA VAL A 25 2.95 -2.81 -6.09
C VAL A 25 1.66 -2.59 -6.87
N ALA A 26 1.25 -3.58 -7.66
CA ALA A 26 0.00 -3.59 -8.42
C ALA A 26 -0.58 -5.00 -8.54
N ILE A 27 -1.89 -5.08 -8.66
CA ILE A 27 -2.63 -6.32 -8.92
C ILE A 27 -3.68 -5.95 -9.94
N ASP A 28 -3.68 -6.62 -11.08
CA ASP A 28 -4.72 -6.51 -12.08
C ASP A 28 -5.61 -7.75 -12.02
N GLU A 29 -6.84 -7.56 -11.55
CA GLU A 29 -7.81 -8.66 -11.43
C GLU A 29 -8.47 -9.01 -12.77
N ASP A 30 -8.42 -8.12 -13.76
CA ASP A 30 -9.04 -8.30 -15.09
C ASP A 30 -8.13 -9.15 -15.98
N GLU A 31 -6.84 -8.83 -16.02
CA GLU A 31 -5.79 -9.62 -16.68
C GLU A 31 -5.27 -10.79 -15.82
N GLY A 32 -5.49 -10.74 -14.51
CA GLY A 32 -5.02 -11.78 -13.59
C GLY A 32 -3.51 -11.75 -13.35
N THR A 33 -2.90 -10.57 -13.46
CA THR A 33 -1.46 -10.32 -13.29
C THR A 33 -1.18 -9.59 -11.98
N ILE A 34 -0.01 -9.82 -11.42
CA ILE A 34 0.44 -9.31 -10.13
C ILE A 34 1.83 -8.73 -10.35
N GLU A 35 1.97 -7.43 -10.17
CA GLU A 35 3.24 -6.73 -10.31
C GLU A 35 3.92 -6.63 -8.95
N VAL A 36 5.15 -7.12 -8.86
CA VAL A 36 5.96 -7.11 -7.64
C VAL A 36 7.25 -6.34 -7.83
N GLN A 37 7.64 -5.57 -6.81
CA GLN A 37 8.89 -4.85 -6.76
C GLN A 37 9.85 -5.46 -5.74
N TYR A 38 11.06 -5.77 -6.18
CA TYR A 38 12.15 -6.24 -5.35
C TYR A 38 12.89 -5.08 -4.67
N PHE A 39 13.62 -5.37 -3.59
CA PHE A 39 14.42 -4.37 -2.86
C PHE A 39 15.45 -3.61 -3.73
N ASN A 40 15.92 -4.23 -4.82
CA ASN A 40 16.85 -3.61 -5.78
C ASN A 40 16.17 -2.64 -6.75
N GLY A 41 14.84 -2.46 -6.66
CA GLY A 41 14.04 -1.65 -7.59
C GLY A 41 13.62 -2.37 -8.87
N GLU A 42 13.90 -3.66 -9.00
CA GLU A 42 13.42 -4.48 -10.11
C GLU A 42 11.94 -4.76 -9.98
N ILE A 43 11.19 -4.62 -11.07
CA ILE A 43 9.77 -4.95 -11.14
C ILE A 43 9.63 -6.26 -11.93
N GLU A 44 8.88 -7.21 -11.39
CA GLU A 44 8.53 -8.48 -12.01
C GLU A 44 7.01 -8.62 -12.06
N GLU A 45 6.50 -9.03 -13.22
CA GLU A 45 5.09 -9.37 -13.40
C GLU A 45 4.92 -10.87 -13.22
N LEU A 46 3.94 -11.26 -12.40
CA LEU A 46 3.60 -12.63 -12.07
C LEU A 46 2.13 -12.88 -12.35
N ASP A 47 1.79 -13.94 -13.08
CA ASP A 47 0.40 -14.37 -13.22
C ASP A 47 -0.14 -14.93 -11.89
N GLN A 48 -1.46 -14.87 -11.68
CA GLN A 48 -2.12 -15.55 -10.56
C GLN A 48 -1.77 -17.04 -10.47
N SER A 49 -1.63 -17.72 -11.62
CA SER A 49 -1.23 -19.12 -11.67
C SER A 49 0.19 -19.31 -11.12
N SER A 50 1.12 -18.46 -11.55
CA SER A 50 2.51 -18.45 -11.09
C SER A 50 2.58 -18.16 -9.59
N TRP A 51 1.82 -17.19 -9.11
CA TRP A 51 1.70 -16.85 -7.69
C TRP A 51 1.26 -18.04 -6.82
N GLN A 52 0.25 -18.80 -7.27
CA GLN A 52 -0.24 -19.98 -6.55
C GLN A 52 0.74 -21.15 -6.55
N LEU A 53 1.60 -21.24 -7.57
CA LEU A 53 2.66 -22.25 -7.66
C LEU A 53 3.87 -21.88 -6.81
N LEU A 54 4.08 -20.59 -6.53
CA LEU A 54 5.19 -20.11 -5.72
C LEU A 54 4.96 -20.40 -4.23
N THR A 55 6.02 -20.85 -3.56
CA THR A 55 6.02 -20.97 -2.10
C THR A 55 6.37 -19.62 -1.49
N LEU A 56 5.32 -18.82 -1.28
CA LEU A 56 5.39 -17.50 -0.67
C LEU A 56 5.10 -17.57 0.82
N SER A 57 5.71 -16.68 1.59
CA SER A 57 5.38 -16.43 3.00
C SER A 57 5.22 -14.94 3.23
N ALA A 58 4.19 -14.53 3.97
CA ALA A 58 4.02 -13.12 4.34
C ALA A 58 5.27 -12.69 5.13
N ALA A 59 5.87 -11.58 4.71
CA ALA A 59 7.07 -11.04 5.32
C ALA A 59 6.78 -9.64 5.85
N ALA A 60 7.46 -9.28 6.93
CA ALA A 60 7.55 -7.88 7.31
C ALA A 60 8.50 -7.16 6.33
N PRO A 61 8.26 -5.89 6.00
CA PRO A 61 9.27 -5.07 5.33
C PRO A 61 10.57 -5.10 6.16
N PRO A 62 11.75 -5.03 5.52
CA PRO A 62 13.00 -4.88 6.26
C PRO A 62 12.96 -3.58 7.05
N GLU A 63 13.56 -3.57 8.25
CA GLU A 63 13.50 -2.46 9.24
C GLU A 63 13.93 -1.09 8.67
N ASP A 64 14.63 -1.07 7.52
CA ASP A 64 15.08 0.14 6.82
C ASP A 64 14.20 0.59 5.64
N TRP A 65 13.15 -0.14 5.24
CA TRP A 65 12.27 0.26 4.13
C TRP A 65 11.14 1.20 4.57
N THR A 66 10.80 1.17 5.85
CA THR A 66 9.74 2.00 6.45
C THR A 66 10.26 3.30 7.06
N GLY A 67 11.52 3.67 6.85
CA GLY A 67 12.07 4.95 7.32
C GLY A 67 11.45 6.19 6.67
N ALA A 68 10.62 6.03 5.61
CA ALA A 68 9.96 7.13 4.92
C ALA A 68 8.42 7.01 4.85
N ILE A 69 7.81 5.94 5.37
CA ILE A 69 6.36 5.75 5.36
C ILE A 69 5.93 5.32 6.77
N GLU A 70 6.06 6.23 7.74
CA GLU A 70 5.14 6.22 8.88
C GLU A 70 3.94 7.11 8.52
N ALA A 71 2.75 6.51 8.68
CA ALA A 71 1.45 7.15 8.88
C ALA A 71 0.81 7.94 7.71
N ASP A 72 -0.08 7.26 6.98
CA ASP A 72 -1.52 7.62 6.96
C ASP A 72 -2.27 6.39 6.41
N ASP A 73 -2.52 5.41 7.27
CA ASP A 73 -3.83 5.22 7.88
C ASP A 73 -4.92 4.88 6.85
N PHE A 74 -5.19 3.59 6.81
CA PHE A 74 -6.36 3.01 6.16
C PHE A 74 -7.60 3.39 6.98
N ASP A 75 -8.05 4.65 6.89
CA ASP A 75 -9.34 5.06 7.45
C ASP A 75 -10.25 5.51 6.30
N PHE A 76 -11.04 4.56 5.79
CA PHE A 76 -12.34 4.88 5.20
C PHE A 76 -13.28 5.33 6.34
N GLY A 77 -12.93 6.46 6.98
CA GLY A 77 -13.74 7.14 7.97
C GLY A 77 -14.48 8.29 7.31
N GLU A 78 -15.75 8.07 7.09
CA GLU A 78 -16.73 9.14 6.96
C GLU A 78 -16.66 10.03 8.21
N THR A 79 -15.89 11.12 8.18
CA THR A 79 -15.99 12.20 9.17
C THR A 79 -15.82 13.53 8.47
N ASN A 80 -16.97 14.01 7.98
CA ASN A 80 -17.37 15.41 7.85
C ASN A 80 -16.22 16.43 7.89
N PHE A 81 -15.63 16.66 6.71
CA PHE A 81 -14.85 17.85 6.45
C PHE A 81 -15.81 19.04 6.59
N ASP A 82 -15.87 19.65 7.78
CA ASP A 82 -16.50 20.96 7.94
C ASP A 82 -15.52 21.98 7.35
N ALA A 83 -15.35 21.92 6.02
CA ALA A 83 -14.89 23.05 5.27
C ALA A 83 -15.92 24.16 5.51
N PRO A 84 -15.49 25.43 5.65
CA PRO A 84 -16.41 26.54 5.55
C PRO A 84 -17.15 26.41 4.22
N THR A 85 -18.43 26.06 4.29
CA THR A 85 -19.27 25.78 3.11
C THR A 85 -19.62 27.07 2.34
N SER A 86 -19.25 28.23 2.87
CA SER A 86 -19.46 29.54 2.26
C SER A 86 -18.24 30.45 2.43
N LEU A 87 -17.98 31.26 1.41
CA LEU A 87 -16.90 32.26 1.38
C LEU A 87 -17.03 33.30 2.52
N ASP A 88 -18.26 33.57 2.96
CA ASP A 88 -18.56 34.45 4.10
C ASP A 88 -17.98 33.96 5.42
N ASP A 89 -17.94 32.64 5.65
CA ASP A 89 -17.40 32.04 6.89
C ASP A 89 -15.86 32.11 6.91
N ALA A 90 -15.24 31.85 5.75
CA ALA A 90 -13.80 31.99 5.57
C ALA A 90 -13.30 33.43 5.80
N LEU A 91 -14.10 34.44 5.43
CA LEU A 91 -13.75 35.85 5.65
C LEU A 91 -13.86 36.28 7.12
N ASN A 92 -14.81 35.73 7.88
CA ASN A 92 -14.97 36.05 9.30
C ASN A 92 -13.85 35.45 10.17
N PHE A 93 -13.29 34.31 9.74
CA PHE A 93 -12.11 33.70 10.36
C PHE A 93 -10.84 34.54 10.17
N LEU A 94 -10.69 35.20 9.01
CA LEU A 94 -9.55 36.07 8.71
C LEU A 94 -9.61 37.41 9.45
N ASP A 95 -10.80 37.90 9.79
CA ASP A 95 -11.01 39.18 10.48
C ASP A 95 -10.80 39.09 12.00
N SER A 96 -11.09 37.94 12.62
CA SER A 96 -10.97 37.74 14.07
C SER A 96 -9.53 37.52 14.58
N GLY A 97 -8.52 37.86 13.77
CA GLY A 97 -7.13 37.43 13.93
C GLY A 97 -6.08 38.52 14.21
N ASP A 98 -6.45 39.72 14.69
CA ASP A 98 -5.48 40.60 15.36
C ASP A 98 -6.14 41.64 16.27
N TYR A 99 -5.52 41.84 17.43
CA TYR A 99 -5.85 42.80 18.50
C TYR A 99 -5.22 44.17 18.25
#